data_AF-A0A402DTW1-F1
#
_entry.id   AF-A0A402DTW1-F1
#
_cell.length_a   1.000
_cell.length_b   1.000
_cell.length_c   1.000
_cell.angle_alpha   90.00
_cell.angle_beta   90.00
_cell.angle_gamma   90.00
#
_symmetry.space_group_name_H-M   'P 1'
#
loop_
_entity.id
_entity.type
_entity.pdbx_description
1 polymer ?
#
loop_
_entity_poly.entity_id
_entity_poly.type
_entity_poly.pdbx_seq_one_letter_code
_entity_poly.pdbx_strand_id
1 'polypeptide(L)'
;MNGEQLVDHATRLLREHTDAGWVALRDDVVALATRAFRSSAPVRGHLPGGELWVASSVVVSQVRAALARVPDAGPLRIACTTTPDGRLDRLTVEVVALYGTPLVPLAGRVRTAAAEAVAATLGLATPPDHRVAVDVSVGDVTSDPRAL
;
A
#
# COMPACT_ATOMS: atom_id res chain seq x y z
N MET A 1 42.01 23.56 18.35
CA MET A 1 40.83 22.94 17.70
C MET A 1 39.70 23.10 18.69
N ASN A 2 38.78 24.04 18.44
CA ASN A 2 37.76 24.44 19.42
C ASN A 2 36.57 23.47 19.40
N GLY A 3 35.95 23.25 20.55
CA GLY A 3 34.86 22.28 20.72
C GLY A 3 33.67 22.49 19.77
N GLU A 4 33.35 23.74 19.42
CA GLU A 4 32.31 24.06 18.43
C GLU A 4 32.62 23.51 17.03
N GLN A 5 33.88 23.56 16.59
CA GLN A 5 34.28 23.03 15.28
C GLN A 5 34.18 21.50 15.22
N LEU A 6 34.35 20.84 16.37
CA LEU A 6 34.26 19.38 16.51
C LEU A 6 32.80 18.92 16.53
N VAL A 7 31.91 19.69 17.16
CA VAL A 7 30.45 19.46 17.16
C VAL A 7 29.84 19.72 15.78
N ASP A 8 30.26 20.78 15.07
CA ASP A 8 29.80 21.06 13.72
C ASP A 8 30.27 19.99 12.72
N HIS A 9 31.48 19.47 12.89
CA HIS A 9 32.00 18.38 12.06
C HIS A 9 31.25 17.07 12.34
N ALA A 10 31.03 16.72 13.61
CA ALA A 10 30.27 15.53 14.00
C ALA A 10 28.81 15.58 13.52
N THR A 11 28.16 16.74 13.62
CA THR A 11 26.77 16.95 13.17
C THR A 11 26.64 16.78 11.66
N ARG A 12 27.63 17.27 10.90
CA ARG A 12 27.65 17.15 9.44
C ARG A 12 27.85 15.70 9.00
N LEU A 13 28.81 15.00 9.63
CA LEU A 13 29.03 13.57 9.40
C LEU A 13 27.79 12.74 9.74
N LEU A 14 27.06 13.08 10.81
CA LEU A 14 25.80 12.43 11.16
C LEU A 14 24.74 12.62 10.07
N ARG A 15 24.54 13.84 9.55
CA ARG A 15 23.56 14.09 8.48
C ARG A 15 23.93 13.37 7.18
N GLU A 16 25.19 13.45 6.77
CA GLU A 16 25.70 12.78 5.57
C GLU A 16 25.58 11.25 5.65
N HIS A 17 25.74 10.65 6.84
CA HIS A 17 25.63 9.21 7.03
C HIS A 17 24.18 8.72 7.17
N THR A 18 23.25 9.60 7.58
CA THR A 18 21.86 9.23 7.86
C THR A 18 21.02 9.22 6.59
N ASP A 19 21.15 10.22 5.72
CA ASP A 19 20.27 10.36 4.55
C ASP A 19 20.45 9.23 3.51
N ALA A 20 21.69 8.78 3.28
CA ALA A 20 21.95 7.67 2.35
C ALA A 20 21.56 6.30 2.95
N GLY A 21 21.79 6.11 4.26
CA GLY A 21 21.51 4.86 4.97
C GLY A 21 20.01 4.58 5.10
N TRP A 22 19.20 5.61 5.35
CA TRP A 22 17.74 5.45 5.46
C TRP A 22 17.06 5.22 4.12
N VAL A 23 17.55 5.82 3.04
CA VAL A 23 17.03 5.57 1.68
C VAL A 23 17.32 4.12 1.26
N ALA A 24 18.53 3.62 1.50
CA ALA A 24 18.88 2.23 1.19
C ALA A 24 18.13 1.22 2.08
N LEU A 25 18.01 1.48 3.39
CA LEU A 25 17.23 0.63 4.30
C LEU A 25 15.75 0.61 3.94
N ARG A 26 15.18 1.72 3.44
CA ARG A 26 13.79 1.75 2.95
C ARG A 26 13.63 0.79 1.78
N ASP A 27 14.50 0.86 0.77
CA ASP A 27 14.40 0.02 -0.42
C ASP A 27 14.58 -1.46 -0.07
N ASP A 28 15.52 -1.80 0.83
CA ASP A 28 15.75 -3.16 1.28
C ASP A 28 14.61 -3.71 2.15
N VAL A 29 14.03 -2.90 3.03
CA VAL A 29 12.84 -3.28 3.82
C VAL A 29 11.62 -3.43 2.92
N VAL A 30 11.46 -2.55 1.93
CA VAL A 30 10.39 -2.61 0.91
C VAL A 30 10.58 -3.80 -0.03
N ALA A 31 11.82 -4.17 -0.35
CA ALA A 31 12.21 -5.33 -1.15
C ALA A 31 12.08 -6.65 -0.38
N LEU A 32 12.37 -6.64 0.91
CA LEU A 32 12.14 -7.77 1.82
C LEU A 32 10.64 -7.96 2.04
N ALA A 33 9.91 -6.85 2.23
CA ALA A 33 8.47 -6.84 2.27
C ALA A 33 7.86 -7.29 0.94
N THR A 34 8.39 -6.96 -0.24
CA THR A 34 7.89 -7.54 -1.51
C THR A 34 8.28 -9.01 -1.70
N ARG A 35 9.47 -9.44 -1.28
CA ARG A 35 9.91 -10.85 -1.40
C ARG A 35 9.07 -11.82 -0.55
N ALA A 36 8.50 -11.34 0.56
CA ALA A 36 7.52 -12.10 1.34
C ALA A 36 6.19 -12.31 0.59
N PHE A 37 5.90 -11.50 -0.45
CA PHE A 37 4.74 -11.67 -1.31
C PHE A 37 5.16 -12.53 -2.49
N ARG A 38 4.81 -13.81 -2.45
CA ARG A 38 4.63 -14.55 -3.71
C ARG A 38 3.64 -13.73 -4.54
N SER A 39 4.11 -13.13 -5.64
CA SER A 39 3.35 -12.30 -6.58
C SER A 39 2.15 -13.02 -7.22
N SER A 40 1.88 -14.26 -6.83
CA SER A 40 0.77 -15.08 -7.28
C SER A 40 0.29 -16.05 -6.19
N ALA A 41 0.41 -15.70 -4.90
CA ALA A 41 -0.24 -16.49 -3.85
C ALA A 41 -1.74 -16.61 -4.18
N PRO A 42 -2.29 -17.83 -4.27
CA PRO A 42 -3.69 -17.99 -4.62
C PRO A 42 -4.55 -17.50 -3.45
N VAL A 43 -5.52 -16.66 -3.78
CA VAL A 43 -6.49 -16.07 -2.86
C VAL A 43 -7.80 -16.79 -3.06
N ARG A 44 -8.32 -17.35 -1.97
CA ARG A 44 -9.60 -18.03 -1.93
C ARG A 44 -10.74 -17.02 -1.87
N GLY A 45 -11.71 -17.19 -2.77
CA GLY A 45 -12.98 -16.49 -2.79
C GLY A 45 -14.16 -17.46 -2.83
N HIS A 46 -15.36 -16.91 -2.94
CA HIS A 46 -16.60 -17.66 -2.99
C HIS A 46 -17.54 -17.05 -4.02
N LEU A 47 -18.09 -17.87 -4.91
CA LEU A 47 -19.14 -17.48 -5.85
C LEU A 47 -20.41 -18.29 -5.55
N PRO A 48 -21.59 -17.87 -6.04
CA PRO A 48 -22.84 -18.62 -5.87
C PRO A 48 -22.77 -20.10 -6.31
N GLY A 49 -21.78 -20.49 -7.12
CA GLY A 49 -21.56 -21.87 -7.57
C GLY A 49 -20.43 -22.64 -6.85
N GLY A 50 -19.74 -22.07 -5.87
CA GLY A 50 -18.69 -22.75 -5.12
C GLY A 50 -17.47 -21.89 -4.75
N GLU A 51 -16.41 -22.56 -4.30
CA GLU A 51 -15.14 -21.88 -4.01
C GLU A 51 -14.41 -21.50 -5.30
N LEU A 52 -13.71 -20.37 -5.25
CA LEU A 52 -12.86 -19.91 -6.34
C LEU A 52 -11.44 -19.64 -5.82
N TRP A 53 -10.46 -19.80 -6.69
CA TRP A 53 -9.08 -19.41 -6.42
C TRP A 53 -8.63 -18.39 -7.45
N VAL A 54 -8.22 -17.22 -6.99
CA VAL A 54 -7.77 -16.10 -7.82
C VAL A 54 -6.34 -15.76 -7.45
N ALA A 55 -5.47 -15.56 -8.43
CA ALA A 55 -4.11 -15.10 -8.16
C ALA A 55 -4.14 -13.73 -7.47
N SER A 56 -3.29 -13.51 -6.46
CA SER A 56 -3.20 -12.21 -5.76
C SER A 56 -2.98 -11.02 -6.70
N SER A 57 -2.30 -11.23 -7.83
CA SER A 57 -2.12 -10.21 -8.88
C SER A 57 -3.43 -9.73 -9.52
N VAL A 58 -4.44 -10.60 -9.64
CA VAL A 58 -5.77 -10.22 -10.13
C VAL A 58 -6.48 -9.36 -9.10
N VAL A 59 -6.41 -9.71 -7.82
CA VAL A 59 -6.96 -8.86 -6.74
C VAL A 59 -6.30 -7.48 -6.76
N VAL A 60 -4.96 -7.43 -6.84
CA VAL A 60 -4.20 -6.18 -6.97
C VAL A 60 -4.64 -5.38 -8.19
N SER A 61 -4.83 -6.02 -9.34
CA SER A 61 -5.27 -5.36 -10.57
C SER A 61 -6.66 -4.74 -10.44
N GLN A 62 -7.61 -5.47 -9.85
CA GLN A 62 -8.98 -4.98 -9.64
C GLN A 62 -9.03 -3.83 -8.63
N VAL A 63 -8.27 -3.92 -7.53
CA VAL A 63 -8.12 -2.81 -6.58
C VAL A 63 -7.50 -1.60 -7.27
N ARG A 64 -6.44 -1.78 -8.07
CA ARG A 64 -5.81 -0.67 -8.81
C ARG A 64 -6.82 0.04 -9.72
N ALA A 65 -7.63 -0.71 -10.46
CA ALA A 65 -8.65 -0.17 -11.34
C ALA A 65 -9.77 0.57 -10.57
N ALA A 66 -10.11 0.11 -9.36
CA ALA A 66 -11.05 0.81 -8.48
C ALA A 66 -10.46 2.12 -7.94
N LEU A 67 -9.21 2.10 -7.49
CA LEU A 67 -8.53 3.28 -6.94
C LEU A 67 -8.26 4.36 -7.98
N ALA A 68 -8.04 3.99 -9.25
CA ALA A 68 -7.93 4.95 -10.35
C ALA A 68 -9.20 5.82 -10.56
N ARG A 69 -10.33 5.45 -9.94
CA ARG A 69 -11.58 6.23 -9.96
C ARG A 69 -11.78 7.08 -8.70
N VAL A 70 -10.88 7.02 -7.73
CA VAL A 70 -10.95 7.82 -6.51
C VAL A 70 -10.44 9.23 -6.81
N PRO A 71 -11.24 10.28 -6.62
CA PRO A 71 -10.78 11.65 -6.83
C PRO A 71 -9.61 12.00 -5.91
N ASP A 72 -8.67 12.76 -6.46
CA ASP A 72 -7.51 13.32 -5.76
C ASP A 72 -6.52 12.28 -5.21
N ALA A 73 -6.58 11.03 -5.69
CA ALA A 73 -5.61 10.01 -5.37
C ALA A 73 -5.24 9.12 -6.56
N GLY A 74 -3.98 8.69 -6.56
CA GLY A 74 -3.40 7.75 -7.51
C GLY A 74 -2.78 6.54 -6.82
N PRO A 75 -2.97 5.29 -7.32
CA PRO A 75 -2.40 4.11 -6.68
C PRO A 75 -0.89 3.99 -6.93
N LEU A 76 -0.07 4.11 -5.88
CA LEU A 76 1.37 3.82 -5.94
C LEU A 76 1.62 2.31 -5.86
N ARG A 77 1.30 1.74 -4.70
CA ARG A 77 1.64 0.36 -4.36
C ARG A 77 0.44 -0.33 -3.72
N ILE A 78 0.23 -1.58 -4.11
CA ILE A 78 -0.85 -2.42 -3.58
C ILE A 78 -0.26 -3.80 -3.33
N ALA A 79 -0.50 -4.34 -2.14
CA ALA A 79 0.04 -5.63 -1.73
C ALA A 79 -1.01 -6.44 -0.94
N CYS A 80 -1.15 -7.74 -1.26
CA CYS A 80 -2.05 -8.68 -0.57
C CYS A 80 -1.30 -9.76 0.23
N THR A 81 -1.48 -9.85 1.55
CA THR A 81 -1.01 -11.01 2.33
C THR A 81 -2.13 -12.04 2.44
N THR A 82 -1.75 -13.31 2.44
CA THR A 82 -2.70 -14.42 2.60
C THR A 82 -2.33 -15.25 3.82
N THR A 83 -3.34 -15.81 4.47
CA THR A 83 -3.19 -16.82 5.51
C THR A 83 -2.69 -18.15 4.89
N PRO A 84 -2.21 -19.11 5.70
CA PRO A 84 -1.80 -20.42 5.21
C PRO A 84 -2.90 -21.21 4.48
N ASP A 85 -4.18 -20.97 4.78
CA ASP A 85 -5.33 -21.56 4.09
C ASP A 85 -5.80 -20.75 2.86
N GLY A 86 -5.00 -19.76 2.44
CA GLY A 86 -5.20 -19.00 1.22
C GLY A 86 -6.27 -17.91 1.30
N ARG A 87 -6.71 -17.53 2.49
CA ARG A 87 -7.64 -16.40 2.67
C ARG A 87 -6.87 -15.09 2.61
N LEU A 88 -7.46 -14.05 2.04
CA LEU A 88 -6.89 -12.70 2.11
C LEU A 88 -6.93 -12.22 3.57
N ASP A 89 -5.77 -11.87 4.12
CA ASP A 89 -5.59 -11.41 5.50
C ASP A 89 -5.48 -9.88 5.57
N ARG A 90 -4.57 -9.32 4.77
CA ARG A 90 -4.32 -7.88 4.72
C ARG A 90 -4.13 -7.39 3.29
N LEU A 91 -4.66 -6.19 3.04
CA LEU A 91 -4.44 -5.40 1.86
C LEU A 91 -3.77 -4.09 2.27
N THR A 92 -2.54 -3.87 1.81
CA THR A 92 -1.84 -2.60 2.01
C THR A 92 -1.90 -1.78 0.74
N VAL A 93 -2.38 -0.53 0.86
CA VAL A 93 -2.57 0.41 -0.24
C VAL A 93 -1.79 1.68 0.05
N GLU A 94 -0.85 2.01 -0.82
CA GLU A 94 -0.14 3.28 -0.82
C GLU A 94 -0.63 4.13 -1.98
N VAL A 95 -0.95 5.40 -1.72
CA VAL A 95 -1.43 6.35 -2.73
C VAL A 95 -0.58 7.61 -2.81
N VAL A 96 -0.55 8.24 -3.99
CA VAL A 96 -0.26 9.67 -4.12
C VAL A 96 -1.54 10.43 -3.85
N ALA A 97 -1.47 11.54 -3.11
CA ALA A 97 -2.59 12.47 -2.96
C ALA A 97 -2.35 13.78 -3.72
N LEU A 98 -3.42 14.40 -4.22
CA LEU A 98 -3.32 15.76 -4.74
C LEU A 98 -3.14 16.77 -3.59
N TYR A 99 -2.29 17.76 -3.79
CA TYR A 99 -2.04 18.82 -2.83
C TYR A 99 -3.34 19.55 -2.44
N GLY A 100 -3.52 19.80 -1.14
CA GLY A 100 -4.73 20.42 -0.59
C GLY A 100 -5.84 19.42 -0.23
N THR A 101 -5.68 18.14 -0.55
CA THR A 101 -6.68 17.11 -0.22
C THR A 101 -6.66 16.76 1.27
N PRO A 102 -7.82 16.75 1.95
CA PRO A 102 -7.92 16.24 3.32
C PRO A 102 -7.60 14.73 3.38
N LEU A 103 -6.47 14.38 3.99
CA LEU A 103 -5.94 13.01 3.93
C LEU A 103 -6.78 11.98 4.69
N VAL A 104 -7.38 12.33 5.83
CA VAL A 104 -8.19 11.40 6.62
C VAL A 104 -9.46 10.99 5.86
N PRO A 105 -10.27 11.93 5.31
CA PRO A 105 -11.36 11.57 4.41
C PRO A 105 -10.93 10.80 3.16
N LEU A 106 -9.78 11.16 2.57
CA LEU A 106 -9.23 10.46 1.41
C LEU A 106 -8.91 8.99 1.74
N ALA A 107 -8.23 8.72 2.85
CA ALA A 107 -7.93 7.38 3.30
C ALA A 107 -9.21 6.56 3.55
N GLY A 108 -10.27 7.19 4.04
CA GLY A 108 -11.60 6.58 4.15
C GLY A 108 -12.15 6.13 2.79
N ARG A 109 -12.14 7.01 1.78
CA ARG A 109 -12.60 6.68 0.42
C ARG A 109 -11.77 5.58 -0.23
N VAL A 110 -10.45 5.65 -0.11
CA VAL A 110 -9.51 4.63 -0.61
C VAL A 110 -9.80 3.28 0.04
N ARG A 111 -10.00 3.26 1.37
CA ARG A 111 -10.34 2.03 2.10
C ARG A 111 -11.64 1.40 1.61
N THR A 112 -12.69 2.20 1.47
CA THR A 112 -14.00 1.75 0.96
C THR A 112 -13.87 1.19 -0.46
N ALA A 113 -13.25 1.95 -1.38
CA ALA A 113 -13.10 1.52 -2.76
C ALA A 113 -12.27 0.23 -2.91
N ALA A 114 -11.21 0.09 -2.11
CA ALA A 114 -10.40 -1.11 -2.09
C ALA A 114 -11.16 -2.31 -1.53
N ALA A 115 -11.90 -2.14 -0.43
CA ALA A 115 -12.70 -3.19 0.19
C ALA A 115 -13.84 -3.68 -0.73
N GLU A 116 -14.52 -2.76 -1.42
CA GLU A 116 -15.55 -3.08 -2.42
C GLU A 116 -14.97 -3.87 -3.60
N ALA A 117 -13.80 -3.44 -4.12
CA ALA A 117 -13.15 -4.14 -5.22
C ALA A 117 -12.73 -5.56 -4.84
N VAL A 118 -12.19 -5.75 -3.63
CA VAL A 118 -11.87 -7.08 -3.09
C VAL A 118 -13.12 -7.93 -2.96
N ALA A 119 -14.19 -7.38 -2.39
CA ALA A 119 -15.45 -8.10 -2.20
C ALA A 119 -16.03 -8.58 -3.53
N ALA A 120 -16.08 -7.70 -4.53
CA ALA A 120 -16.53 -8.04 -5.87
C ALA A 120 -15.65 -9.11 -6.54
N THR A 121 -14.32 -8.98 -6.42
CA THR A 121 -13.36 -9.93 -7.03
C THR A 121 -13.46 -11.33 -6.41
N LEU A 122 -13.67 -11.40 -5.09
CA LEU A 122 -13.73 -12.66 -4.35
C LEU A 122 -15.17 -13.17 -4.16
N GLY A 123 -16.17 -12.52 -4.77
CA GLY A 123 -17.59 -12.85 -4.66
C GLY A 123 -18.15 -12.81 -3.23
N LEU A 124 -17.60 -11.95 -2.39
CA LEU A 124 -18.07 -11.75 -1.03
C LEU A 124 -19.33 -10.86 -1.05
N ALA A 125 -20.41 -11.30 -0.40
CA ALA A 125 -21.68 -10.57 -0.33
C ALA A 125 -21.57 -9.23 0.43
N THR A 126 -20.57 -9.08 1.30
CA THR A 126 -20.28 -7.86 2.04
C THR A 126 -18.76 -7.67 2.08
N PRO A 127 -18.27 -6.41 2.00
CA PRO A 127 -16.88 -6.10 2.29
C PRO A 127 -16.53 -6.65 3.67
N PRO A 128 -15.46 -7.44 3.80
CA PRO A 128 -15.13 -8.04 5.06
C PRO A 128 -14.45 -7.00 5.96
N ASP A 129 -15.22 -6.09 6.54
CA ASP A 129 -14.74 -5.05 7.46
C ASP A 129 -14.03 -5.65 8.70
N HIS A 130 -14.11 -6.97 8.89
CA HIS A 130 -13.44 -7.71 9.95
C HIS A 130 -12.59 -8.91 9.49
N ARG A 131 -12.52 -9.22 8.19
CA ARG A 131 -11.69 -10.35 7.68
C ARG A 131 -10.53 -9.93 6.81
N VAL A 132 -10.56 -8.71 6.24
CA VAL A 132 -9.44 -8.18 5.46
C VAL A 132 -9.07 -6.83 6.05
N ALA A 133 -7.90 -6.75 6.69
CA ALA A 133 -7.37 -5.48 7.16
C ALA A 133 -6.93 -4.64 5.94
N VAL A 134 -7.58 -3.51 5.70
CA VAL A 134 -7.20 -2.58 4.62
C VAL A 134 -6.45 -1.38 5.22
N ASP A 135 -5.13 -1.45 5.09
CA ASP A 135 -4.19 -0.43 5.55
C ASP A 135 -3.92 0.56 4.42
N VAL A 136 -4.08 1.85 4.70
CA VAL A 136 -3.88 2.92 3.72
C VAL A 136 -2.79 3.86 4.20
N SER A 137 -1.80 4.10 3.34
CA SER A 137 -0.76 5.12 3.53
C SER A 137 -0.71 6.09 2.36
N VAL A 138 -0.30 7.33 2.65
CA VAL A 138 -0.01 8.34 1.63
C VAL A 138 1.50 8.35 1.46
N GLY A 139 1.98 7.87 0.31
CA GLY A 139 3.41 7.76 0.02
C GLY A 139 4.01 9.05 -0.54
N ASP A 140 3.17 9.88 -1.18
CA ASP A 140 3.59 11.13 -1.82
C ASP A 140 2.42 12.11 -1.96
N VAL A 141 2.73 13.38 -2.19
CA VAL A 141 1.76 14.46 -2.48
C VAL A 141 2.21 15.24 -3.71
N THR A 142 1.36 15.32 -4.72
CA THR A 142 1.65 16.01 -5.98
C THR A 142 0.73 17.22 -6.18
N SER A 143 1.19 18.24 -6.89
CA SER A 143 0.34 19.33 -7.40
C SER A 143 -0.14 19.11 -8.83
N ASP A 144 0.36 18.07 -9.53
CA ASP A 144 -0.04 17.74 -10.91
C ASP A 144 -1.09 16.61 -10.91
N PRO A 145 -2.35 16.88 -11.32
CA PRO A 145 -3.39 15.87 -11.43
C PRO A 145 -3.08 14.75 -12.43
N ARG A 146 -2.15 14.95 -13.37
CA ARG A 146 -1.74 13.92 -14.34
C ARG A 146 -0.83 12.86 -13.75
N ALA A 147 -0.30 13.10 -12.55
CA ALA A 147 0.56 12.18 -11.82
C ALA A 147 -0.22 11.22 -10.88
N LEU A 148 -1.56 11.28 -10.90
CA LEU A 148 -2.46 10.39 -10.16
C LEU A 148 -2.81 9.13 -10.99
#